data_AF-A0A852G8K6-F1
#
_entry.id   AF-A0A852G8K6-F1
#
_cell.length_a   1.000
_cell.length_b   1.000
_cell.length_c   1.000
_cell.angle_alpha   90.00
_cell.angle_beta   90.00
_cell.angle_gamma   90.00
#
_symmetry.space_group_name_H-M   'P 1'
#
loop_
_entity.id
_entity.type
_entity.pdbx_description
1 polymer ?
#
loop_
_entity_poly.entity_id
_entity_poly.type
_entity_poly.pdbx_seq_one_letter_code
_entity_poly.pdbx_strand_id
1 'polypeptide(L)'
;QFPFGRRLPCDIYWHGVSFHDNDIFSGQVNKFPGMTEMVRKITLSRAVRTMQDLFPLEYNFYPRSWILPEEFPLFVDEVRMMKDSDPSWKPTFIVKPDGGCQGDGIYLIKDPSDIRLTGSIQSRPAVVQEYICKPLLVDKLKFDIRLYVLLKSLEPLEIYIAKDGLSRFCTEPYQEPTLKNLHQVFMHLTNYSLNIHSGNFIHSDNVNTGSKRTFSSILCRLSSRGADVKKLWSDIISLVIKTIIALTPELKVYYQSDIPAGKPGPTCFQILGFDILLMKNLKPMLLEVNANPSMRIEHEQELSPGVFENVPSPVDEEVKVAVIRDTLRLVDPQKKKRKDVQRHVESCKTTVNVRYNYVLWYRCQTLEEASEAKEEAREAGVGDGGERGGSRSPEAGLPSLCLKQVFPKYARQFSYLRLVDRVAALFIRFLGVKGTTKLGPTGFRTFIRNCKLSNSNFSMASVDILYIDITRRWNSMGIDHKESGMCLQAFVEAFFCLAQKKYKSLPLHKQVASLIDFCEYHLAALDEKRLVCGRG
;
A
#
# COMPACT_ATOMS: atom_id res chain seq x y z
N GLN A 1 -14.81 15.21 -27.62
CA GLN A 1 -15.17 15.97 -26.40
C GLN A 1 -16.69 16.02 -26.31
N PHE A 2 -17.26 15.86 -25.11
CA PHE A 2 -18.71 15.93 -24.87
C PHE A 2 -18.99 17.06 -23.87
N PRO A 3 -19.08 18.33 -24.32
CA PRO A 3 -19.19 19.48 -23.43
C PRO A 3 -20.48 19.52 -22.61
N PHE A 4 -21.52 18.79 -23.04
CA PHE A 4 -22.82 18.68 -22.34
C PHE A 4 -22.97 17.38 -21.53
N GLY A 5 -21.86 16.70 -21.24
CA GLY A 5 -21.86 15.41 -20.57
C GLY A 5 -22.08 14.23 -21.54
N ARG A 6 -21.67 13.03 -21.12
CA ARG A 6 -21.95 11.78 -21.84
C ARG A 6 -23.30 11.21 -21.41
N ARG A 7 -24.10 10.77 -22.39
CA ARG A 7 -25.36 10.04 -22.13
C ARG A 7 -25.15 8.55 -21.85
N LEU A 8 -24.02 7.99 -22.28
CA LEU A 8 -23.65 6.58 -22.07
C LEU A 8 -22.54 6.48 -21.01
N PRO A 9 -22.57 5.44 -20.15
CA PRO A 9 -21.50 5.21 -19.20
C PRO A 9 -20.16 4.97 -19.90
N CYS A 10 -19.07 5.38 -19.25
CA CYS A 10 -17.72 5.11 -19.72
C CYS A 10 -17.30 3.70 -19.32
N ASP A 11 -16.53 3.03 -20.18
CA ASP A 11 -15.88 1.79 -19.78
C ASP A 11 -14.79 2.02 -18.71
N ILE A 12 -14.07 3.14 -18.82
CA ILE A 12 -13.00 3.56 -17.91
C ILE A 12 -13.21 5.04 -17.56
N TYR A 13 -13.21 5.34 -16.27
CA TYR A 13 -13.23 6.67 -15.67
C TYR A 13 -11.86 6.97 -15.06
N TRP A 14 -11.23 8.06 -15.49
CA TRP A 14 -9.90 8.46 -15.03
C TRP A 14 -9.94 9.80 -14.29
N HIS A 15 -9.86 9.74 -12.97
CA HIS A 15 -9.88 10.89 -12.07
C HIS A 15 -8.46 11.26 -11.63
N GLY A 16 -8.22 12.57 -11.41
CA GLY A 16 -6.93 13.07 -10.95
C GLY A 16 -6.63 12.73 -9.49
N VAL A 17 -7.59 12.97 -8.58
CA VAL A 17 -7.36 12.96 -7.12
C VAL A 17 -8.25 11.94 -6.40
N SER A 18 -9.57 12.10 -6.47
CA SER A 18 -10.55 11.16 -5.93
C SER A 18 -11.78 11.14 -6.82
N PHE A 19 -12.67 10.18 -6.57
CA PHE A 19 -14.03 10.18 -7.10
C PHE A 19 -14.98 10.07 -5.91
N HIS A 20 -15.94 10.99 -5.83
CA HIS A 20 -17.07 10.92 -4.91
C HIS A 20 -18.39 11.03 -5.70
N ASP A 21 -18.31 10.81 -7.02
CA ASP A 21 -19.46 10.89 -7.92
C ASP A 21 -20.38 9.70 -7.64
N ASN A 22 -21.51 9.99 -6.98
CA ASN A 22 -22.56 9.03 -6.68
C ASN A 22 -23.24 8.43 -7.94
N ASP A 23 -22.84 8.89 -9.14
CA ASP A 23 -23.48 8.55 -10.41
C ASP A 23 -22.69 7.54 -11.27
N ILE A 24 -21.58 7.00 -10.77
CA ILE A 24 -20.85 5.93 -11.46
C ILE A 24 -21.41 4.57 -11.02
N PHE A 25 -22.28 3.98 -11.83
CA PHE A 25 -22.93 2.69 -11.54
C PHE A 25 -22.35 1.50 -12.31
N SER A 26 -21.35 1.73 -13.18
CA SER A 26 -20.74 0.69 -14.02
C SER A 26 -19.34 1.10 -14.49
N GLY A 27 -18.64 0.20 -15.17
CA GLY A 27 -17.30 0.45 -15.70
C GLY A 27 -16.20 0.33 -14.65
N GLN A 28 -15.06 0.95 -14.93
CA GLN A 28 -13.87 0.90 -14.08
C GLN A 28 -13.37 2.29 -13.70
N VAL A 29 -12.92 2.48 -12.47
CA VAL A 29 -12.42 3.77 -11.97
C VAL A 29 -10.97 3.62 -11.51
N ASN A 30 -10.11 4.59 -11.84
CA ASN A 30 -8.68 4.59 -11.51
C ASN A 30 -8.35 4.99 -10.05
N LYS A 31 -9.28 4.77 -9.11
CA LYS A 31 -9.15 5.11 -7.69
C LYS A 31 -9.85 4.05 -6.83
N PHE A 32 -9.28 3.74 -5.68
CA PHE A 32 -9.96 3.02 -4.61
C PHE A 32 -10.53 4.00 -3.58
N PRO A 33 -11.77 3.77 -3.09
CA PRO A 33 -12.27 4.41 -1.88
C PRO A 33 -11.28 4.31 -0.72
N GLY A 34 -11.05 5.41 -0.02
CA GLY A 34 -10.16 5.48 1.14
C GLY A 34 -8.65 5.46 0.85
N MET A 35 -8.20 5.32 -0.41
CA MET A 35 -6.76 5.22 -0.69
C MET A 35 -5.98 6.47 -0.29
N THR A 36 -6.51 7.66 -0.57
CA THR A 36 -5.86 8.93 -0.24
C THR A 36 -5.69 9.08 1.28
N GLU A 37 -6.68 8.66 2.05
CA GLU A 37 -6.72 8.64 3.51
C GLU A 37 -5.73 7.60 4.06
N MET A 38 -5.67 6.42 3.44
CA MET A 38 -4.82 5.31 3.86
C MET A 38 -3.33 5.55 3.68
N VAL A 39 -2.96 6.30 2.65
CA VAL A 39 -1.54 6.61 2.38
C VAL A 39 -1.08 7.91 3.03
N ARG A 40 -1.93 8.60 3.81
CA ARG A 40 -1.47 9.67 4.71
C ARG A 40 -0.47 9.11 5.72
N LYS A 41 0.45 9.95 6.20
CA LYS A 41 1.61 9.51 6.95
C LYS A 41 1.22 8.79 8.23
N ILE A 42 0.24 9.33 8.97
CA ILE A 42 -0.27 8.73 10.20
C ILE A 42 -0.95 7.39 9.90
N THR A 43 -1.87 7.34 8.94
CA THR A 43 -2.62 6.11 8.62
C THR A 43 -1.72 5.01 8.09
N LEU A 44 -0.79 5.35 7.19
CA LEU A 44 0.23 4.43 6.69
C LEU A 44 1.13 3.92 7.82
N SER A 45 1.56 4.81 8.73
CA SER A 45 2.37 4.42 9.90
C SER A 45 1.61 3.46 10.79
N ARG A 46 0.33 3.71 11.08
CA ARG A 46 -0.53 2.81 11.88
C ARG A 46 -0.63 1.44 11.23
N ALA A 47 -0.97 1.38 9.94
CA ALA A 47 -1.12 0.12 9.20
C ALA A 47 0.18 -0.70 9.18
N VAL A 48 1.32 -0.06 8.90
CA VAL A 48 2.63 -0.74 8.86
C VAL A 48 3.08 -1.16 10.26
N ARG A 49 2.87 -0.32 11.29
CA ARG A 49 3.22 -0.65 12.69
C ARG A 49 2.40 -1.82 13.23
N THR A 50 1.10 -1.90 12.94
CA THR A 50 0.29 -3.09 13.26
C THR A 50 0.91 -4.38 12.66
N MET A 51 1.46 -4.29 11.46
CA MET A 51 2.17 -5.41 10.85
C MET A 51 3.56 -5.65 11.45
N GLN A 52 4.26 -4.63 11.94
CA GLN A 52 5.50 -4.78 12.71
C GLN A 52 5.28 -5.48 14.05
N ASP A 53 4.16 -5.23 14.73
CA ASP A 53 3.81 -5.91 15.98
C ASP A 53 3.59 -7.42 15.76
N LEU A 54 2.97 -7.79 14.64
CA LEU A 54 2.74 -9.19 14.27
C LEU A 54 4.00 -9.86 13.71
N PHE A 55 4.71 -9.17 12.83
CA PHE A 55 5.79 -9.71 12.00
C PHE A 55 7.00 -8.76 11.95
N PRO A 56 7.71 -8.56 13.08
CA PRO A 56 8.75 -7.54 13.20
C PRO A 56 9.92 -7.72 12.23
N LEU A 57 10.29 -8.96 11.93
CA LEU A 57 11.36 -9.28 10.98
C LEU A 57 10.94 -9.02 9.53
N GLU A 58 9.65 -9.20 9.21
CA GLU A 58 9.13 -9.07 7.86
C GLU A 58 8.90 -7.62 7.46
N TYR A 59 8.56 -6.76 8.44
CA TYR A 59 8.24 -5.34 8.27
C TYR A 59 9.35 -4.40 8.78
N ASN A 60 10.60 -4.89 8.86
CA ASN A 60 11.77 -4.08 9.26
C ASN A 60 12.24 -3.07 8.19
N PHE A 61 11.50 -2.92 7.08
CA PHE A 61 11.77 -1.99 5.99
C PHE A 61 11.12 -0.60 6.21
N TYR A 62 10.46 -0.39 7.35
CA TYR A 62 9.87 0.88 7.74
C TYR A 62 10.53 1.37 9.04
N PRO A 63 11.11 2.59 9.07
CA PRO A 63 11.80 3.07 10.26
C PRO A 63 10.85 3.25 11.45
N ARG A 64 11.39 3.14 12.67
CA ARG A 64 10.61 3.36 13.90
C ARG A 64 9.98 4.75 13.86
N SER A 65 8.70 4.83 14.23
CA SER A 65 7.88 6.02 14.06
C SER A 65 6.88 6.20 15.19
N TRP A 66 6.62 7.45 15.56
CA TRP A 66 5.67 7.89 16.58
C TRP A 66 4.72 8.93 15.98
N ILE A 67 3.47 8.93 16.45
CA ILE A 67 2.38 9.78 15.98
C ILE A 67 2.13 10.86 17.02
N LEU A 68 2.28 12.11 16.61
CA LEU A 68 2.08 13.27 17.46
C LEU A 68 0.73 13.95 17.16
N PRO A 69 0.07 14.53 18.17
CA PRO A 69 0.55 14.73 19.56
C PRO A 69 0.41 13.52 20.50
N GLU A 70 -0.30 12.46 20.09
CA GLU A 70 -0.81 11.41 20.99
C GLU A 70 0.30 10.58 21.65
N GLU A 71 1.36 10.28 20.91
CA GLU A 71 2.47 9.44 21.37
C GLU A 71 3.69 10.29 21.79
N PHE A 72 3.53 11.60 22.00
CA PHE A 72 4.65 12.45 22.43
C PHE A 72 5.32 11.96 23.73
N PRO A 73 4.57 11.61 24.81
CA PRO A 73 5.18 11.11 26.03
C PRO A 73 5.94 9.80 25.79
N LEU A 74 5.36 8.90 24.99
CA LEU A 74 5.97 7.62 24.62
C LEU A 74 7.27 7.82 23.84
N PHE A 75 7.28 8.75 22.88
CA PHE A 75 8.46 9.09 22.11
C PHE A 75 9.60 9.59 23.01
N VAL A 76 9.32 10.52 23.93
CA VAL A 76 10.33 11.06 24.85
C VAL A 76 10.87 9.97 25.78
N ASP A 77 9.99 9.17 26.38
CA ASP A 77 10.40 8.10 27.30
C ASP A 77 11.19 7.00 26.60
N GLU A 78 10.76 6.55 25.41
CA GLU A 78 11.44 5.49 24.66
C GLU A 78 12.83 5.94 24.20
N VAL A 79 12.96 7.19 23.74
CA VAL A 79 14.27 7.75 23.38
C VAL A 79 15.17 7.91 24.61
N ARG A 80 14.62 8.30 25.76
CA ARG A 80 15.38 8.36 27.03
C ARG A 80 15.91 6.97 27.39
N MET A 81 15.03 5.97 27.44
CA MET A 81 15.39 4.59 27.80
C MET A 81 16.45 3.99 26.87
N MET A 82 16.36 4.25 25.56
CA MET A 82 17.36 3.77 24.61
C MET A 82 18.71 4.47 24.76
N LYS A 83 18.73 5.78 25.04
CA LYS A 83 19.98 6.50 25.34
C LYS A 83 20.63 6.00 26.63
N ASP A 84 19.83 5.67 27.64
CA ASP A 84 20.32 5.12 28.91
C ASP A 84 20.90 3.71 28.70
N SER A 85 20.30 2.92 27.79
CA SER A 85 20.74 1.56 27.46
C SER A 85 21.97 1.51 26.54
N ASP A 86 22.05 2.45 25.59
CA ASP A 86 23.18 2.60 24.66
C ASP A 86 23.56 4.09 24.54
N PRO A 87 24.53 4.58 25.34
CA PRO A 87 25.00 5.96 25.28
C PRO A 87 25.64 6.36 23.94
N SER A 88 26.01 5.38 23.09
CA SER A 88 26.55 5.64 21.76
C SER A 88 25.46 5.92 20.73
N TRP A 89 24.20 5.57 21.04
CA TRP A 89 23.05 5.79 20.17
C TRP A 89 22.71 7.29 20.09
N LYS A 90 23.04 7.89 18.95
CA LYS A 90 22.82 9.31 18.64
C LYS A 90 21.82 9.46 17.49
N PRO A 91 20.53 9.18 17.72
CA PRO A 91 19.54 9.18 16.66
C PRO A 91 19.34 10.59 16.09
N THR A 92 18.95 10.63 14.84
CA THR A 92 18.33 11.82 14.22
C THR A 92 16.91 11.42 13.85
N PHE A 93 15.96 12.31 14.03
CA PHE A 93 14.58 12.08 13.66
C PHE A 93 14.16 13.07 12.58
N ILE A 94 13.24 12.64 11.73
CA ILE A 94 12.57 13.45 10.74
C ILE A 94 11.11 13.62 11.15
N VAL A 95 10.66 14.87 11.26
CA VAL A 95 9.28 15.21 11.55
C VAL A 95 8.56 15.48 10.26
N LYS A 96 7.43 14.81 10.05
CA LYS A 96 6.65 14.89 8.82
C LYS A 96 5.19 15.22 9.16
N PRO A 97 4.68 16.43 8.83
CA PRO A 97 3.27 16.75 9.03
C PRO A 97 2.36 15.81 8.23
N ASP A 98 1.23 15.40 8.80
CA ASP A 98 0.36 14.39 8.17
C ASP A 98 -0.19 14.86 6.81
N GLY A 99 -0.77 16.08 6.79
CA GLY A 99 -1.32 16.72 5.58
C GLY A 99 -0.30 17.43 4.67
N GLY A 100 0.98 17.41 5.01
CA GLY A 100 2.02 18.05 4.18
C GLY A 100 2.31 17.25 2.91
N CYS A 101 2.59 17.94 1.81
CA CYS A 101 3.10 17.34 0.57
C CYS A 101 4.37 18.07 0.12
N GLN A 102 5.08 17.53 -0.87
CA GLN A 102 6.20 18.23 -1.54
C GLN A 102 7.39 18.63 -0.65
N GLY A 103 7.49 18.10 0.57
CA GLY A 103 8.53 18.44 1.54
C GLY A 103 8.15 19.56 2.50
N ASP A 104 6.95 20.15 2.37
CA ASP A 104 6.52 21.26 3.21
C ASP A 104 6.35 20.85 4.68
N GLY A 105 6.91 21.68 5.57
CA GLY A 105 6.94 21.47 7.01
C GLY A 105 7.78 20.28 7.49
N ILE A 106 8.57 19.64 6.63
CA ILE A 106 9.50 18.57 7.03
C ILE A 106 10.77 19.17 7.61
N TYR A 107 11.18 18.69 8.78
CA TYR A 107 12.44 19.11 9.41
C TYR A 107 13.09 17.98 10.20
N LEU A 108 14.39 18.15 10.48
CA LEU A 108 15.17 17.21 11.28
C LEU A 108 15.38 17.73 12.71
N ILE A 109 15.41 16.79 13.65
CA ILE A 109 15.71 17.02 15.06
C ILE A 109 16.69 15.95 15.58
N LYS A 110 17.42 16.30 16.64
CA LYS A 110 18.23 15.34 17.42
C LYS A 110 17.79 15.22 18.88
N ASP A 111 17.08 16.23 19.37
CA ASP A 111 16.55 16.26 20.72
C ASP A 111 15.02 16.09 20.68
N PRO A 112 14.46 15.06 21.34
CA PRO A 112 13.02 14.94 21.55
C PRO A 112 12.36 16.13 22.25
N SER A 113 13.14 16.94 22.97
CA SER A 113 12.67 18.15 23.68
C SER A 113 12.71 19.42 22.81
N ASP A 114 13.05 19.32 21.52
CA ASP A 114 13.14 20.47 20.61
C ASP A 114 11.82 21.29 20.61
N ILE A 115 11.90 22.59 20.87
CA ILE A 115 10.74 23.48 21.01
C ILE A 115 9.88 23.57 19.75
N ARG A 116 10.45 23.26 18.58
CA ARG A 116 9.71 23.17 17.32
C ARG A 116 8.71 22.01 17.35
N LEU A 117 9.01 20.94 18.08
CA LEU A 117 8.04 19.90 18.39
C LEU A 117 6.93 20.46 19.29
N THR A 118 7.25 21.11 20.40
CA THR A 118 6.22 21.58 21.36
C THR A 118 5.27 22.63 20.76
N GLY A 119 5.75 23.52 19.88
CA GLY A 119 4.90 24.45 19.12
C GLY A 119 4.08 23.80 18.00
N SER A 120 4.64 22.79 17.29
CA SER A 120 3.95 22.04 16.22
C SER A 120 2.89 21.06 16.77
N ILE A 121 3.17 20.44 17.92
CA ILE A 121 2.28 19.50 18.64
C ILE A 121 0.95 20.15 18.99
N GLN A 122 0.93 21.47 19.24
CA GLN A 122 -0.29 22.20 19.58
C GLN A 122 -1.18 22.56 18.36
N SER A 123 -0.69 22.43 17.12
CA SER A 123 -1.43 22.92 15.94
C SER A 123 -1.62 21.92 14.79
N ARG A 124 -0.76 20.89 14.62
CA ARG A 124 -0.88 19.95 13.48
C ARG A 124 -0.39 18.52 13.81
N PRO A 125 -1.18 17.47 13.51
CA PRO A 125 -0.73 16.08 13.62
C PRO A 125 0.48 15.78 12.72
N ALA A 126 1.41 14.97 13.22
CA ALA A 126 2.64 14.63 12.53
C ALA A 126 3.13 13.23 12.86
N VAL A 127 3.98 12.70 11.98
CA VAL A 127 4.77 11.49 12.25
C VAL A 127 6.21 11.91 12.51
N VAL A 128 6.73 11.57 13.68
CA VAL A 128 8.17 11.59 13.97
C VAL A 128 8.71 10.22 13.62
N GLN A 129 9.78 10.17 12.83
CA GLN A 129 10.35 8.91 12.36
C GLN A 129 11.87 8.94 12.49
N GLU A 130 12.49 7.79 12.80
CA GLU A 130 13.94 7.67 12.75
C GLU A 130 14.48 7.99 11.35
N TYR A 131 15.44 8.90 11.28
CA TYR A 131 16.06 9.31 10.03
C TYR A 131 17.13 8.31 9.60
N ILE A 132 17.10 7.92 8.32
CA ILE A 132 18.08 7.02 7.73
C ILE A 132 19.38 7.79 7.45
N CYS A 133 20.34 7.75 8.38
CA CYS A 133 21.61 8.49 8.30
C CYS A 133 22.63 7.91 7.32
N LYS A 134 22.49 6.65 6.89
CA LYS A 134 23.44 5.97 6.00
C LYS A 134 22.76 5.52 4.71
N PRO A 135 22.24 6.45 3.89
CA PRO A 135 21.69 6.11 2.58
C PRO A 135 22.80 5.64 1.63
N LEU A 136 22.42 4.89 0.61
CA LEU A 136 23.24 4.71 -0.58
C LEU A 136 23.41 6.07 -1.25
N LEU A 137 24.64 6.39 -1.64
CA LEU A 137 24.96 7.62 -2.35
C LEU A 137 25.43 7.30 -3.75
N VAL A 138 25.00 8.12 -4.71
CA VAL A 138 25.51 8.11 -6.08
C VAL A 138 26.04 9.50 -6.36
N ASP A 139 27.29 9.60 -6.78
CA ASP A 139 27.99 10.88 -6.97
C ASP A 139 28.00 11.78 -5.72
N LYS A 140 28.08 11.14 -4.53
CA LYS A 140 27.96 11.76 -3.20
C LYS A 140 26.59 12.37 -2.88
N LEU A 141 25.61 12.24 -3.76
CA LEU A 141 24.26 12.76 -3.57
C LEU A 141 23.35 11.66 -2.99
N LYS A 142 22.49 12.07 -2.06
CA LYS A 142 21.36 11.26 -1.60
C LYS A 142 20.30 11.24 -2.69
N PHE A 143 19.62 10.11 -2.86
CA PHE A 143 18.51 9.97 -3.80
C PHE A 143 17.45 9.04 -3.24
N ASP A 144 16.23 9.15 -3.74
CA ASP A 144 15.18 8.16 -3.54
C ASP A 144 14.69 7.61 -4.88
N ILE A 145 13.90 6.55 -4.81
CA ILE A 145 13.32 5.85 -5.96
C ILE A 145 11.81 6.04 -5.90
N ARG A 146 11.25 6.67 -6.92
CA ARG A 146 9.83 6.68 -7.23
C ARG A 146 9.50 5.48 -8.11
N LEU A 147 8.93 4.44 -7.51
CA LEU A 147 8.47 3.25 -8.22
C LEU A 147 6.95 3.28 -8.44
N TYR A 148 6.50 2.91 -9.64
CA TYR A 148 5.08 2.87 -9.97
C TYR A 148 4.49 1.48 -9.75
N VAL A 149 3.39 1.41 -9.00
CA VAL A 149 2.70 0.16 -8.64
C VAL A 149 1.24 0.28 -9.04
N LEU A 150 0.72 -0.67 -9.82
CA LEU A 150 -0.70 -0.78 -10.12
C LEU A 150 -1.34 -1.78 -9.15
N LEU A 151 -2.21 -1.28 -8.27
CA LEU A 151 -3.17 -2.10 -7.55
C LEU A 151 -4.37 -2.30 -8.47
N LYS A 152 -4.53 -3.50 -9.03
CA LYS A 152 -5.59 -3.77 -10.02
C LYS A 152 -6.89 -4.23 -9.39
N SER A 153 -6.81 -4.90 -8.23
CA SER A 153 -7.97 -5.46 -7.52
C SER A 153 -7.62 -5.71 -6.07
N LEU A 154 -8.60 -5.57 -5.17
CA LEU A 154 -8.52 -5.96 -3.75
C LEU A 154 -9.01 -7.38 -3.50
N GLU A 155 -9.89 -7.92 -4.37
CA GLU A 155 -10.46 -9.25 -4.23
C GLU A 155 -10.78 -9.89 -5.62
N PRO A 156 -9.98 -10.86 -6.10
CA PRO A 156 -8.70 -11.29 -5.52
C PRO A 156 -7.69 -10.13 -5.55
N LEU A 157 -6.76 -10.12 -4.59
CA LEU A 157 -5.69 -9.13 -4.55
C LEU A 157 -4.81 -9.27 -5.81
N GLU A 158 -4.60 -8.18 -6.55
CA GLU A 158 -3.77 -8.17 -7.75
C GLU A 158 -2.83 -6.96 -7.74
N ILE A 159 -1.52 -7.22 -7.75
CA ILE A 159 -0.48 -6.19 -7.65
C ILE A 159 0.47 -6.33 -8.83
N TYR A 160 0.74 -5.22 -9.51
CA TYR A 160 1.70 -5.12 -10.61
C TYR A 160 2.73 -4.04 -10.30
N ILE A 161 3.99 -4.30 -10.62
CA ILE A 161 5.09 -3.36 -10.41
C ILE A 161 5.67 -2.98 -11.77
N ALA A 162 5.93 -1.69 -11.98
CA ALA A 162 6.63 -1.23 -13.17
C ALA A 162 8.08 -1.73 -13.16
N LYS A 163 8.57 -2.19 -14.31
CA LYS A 163 9.95 -2.66 -14.50
C LYS A 163 11.01 -1.59 -14.22
N ASP A 164 10.60 -0.33 -14.18
CA ASP A 164 11.47 0.83 -13.96
C ASP A 164 10.73 1.90 -13.13
N GLY A 165 11.48 2.87 -12.65
CA GLY A 165 11.02 4.02 -11.88
C GLY A 165 11.93 5.23 -12.09
N LEU A 166 11.72 6.27 -11.29
CA LEU A 166 12.51 7.49 -11.33
C LEU A 166 13.37 7.59 -10.08
N SER A 167 14.68 7.75 -10.25
CA SER A 167 15.61 8.10 -9.17
C SER A 167 15.74 9.62 -9.08
N ARG A 168 15.37 10.20 -7.92
CA ARG A 168 15.37 11.66 -7.70
C ARG A 168 16.46 12.03 -6.72
N PHE A 169 17.35 12.92 -7.16
CA PHE A 169 18.55 13.28 -6.43
C PHE A 169 18.38 14.58 -5.66
N CYS A 170 18.97 14.61 -4.47
CA CYS A 170 19.36 15.84 -3.80
C CYS A 170 20.34 16.64 -4.69
N THR A 171 20.43 17.94 -4.44
CA THR A 171 21.29 18.85 -5.23
C THR A 171 22.57 19.26 -4.51
N GLU A 172 22.73 18.86 -3.24
CA GLU A 172 23.94 19.07 -2.46
C GLU A 172 24.55 17.73 -1.99
N PRO A 173 25.90 17.62 -1.93
CA PRO A 173 26.58 16.44 -1.40
C PRO A 173 26.12 16.08 0.01
N TYR A 174 25.78 14.81 0.20
CA TYR A 174 25.27 14.33 1.47
C TYR A 174 26.35 14.28 2.54
N GLN A 175 26.00 14.77 3.73
CA GLN A 175 26.75 14.56 4.97
C GLN A 175 25.81 13.97 6.02
N GLU A 176 26.32 13.13 6.91
CA GLU A 176 25.50 12.61 8.00
C GLU A 176 24.97 13.77 8.88
N PRO A 177 23.74 13.67 9.42
CA PRO A 177 23.15 14.78 10.17
C PRO A 177 23.96 15.14 11.42
N THR A 178 24.20 16.43 11.60
CA THR A 178 24.81 17.10 12.75
C THR A 178 23.98 18.34 13.08
N LEU A 179 24.13 18.91 14.28
CA LEU A 179 23.43 20.15 14.64
C LEU A 179 23.71 21.31 13.65
N LYS A 180 24.83 21.26 12.94
CA LYS A 180 25.25 22.29 11.98
C LYS A 180 24.57 22.16 10.62
N ASN A 181 24.05 20.99 10.23
CA ASN A 181 23.49 20.75 8.90
C ASN A 181 22.01 20.30 8.89
N LEU A 182 21.34 20.17 10.05
CA LEU A 182 19.92 19.75 10.09
C LEU A 182 18.98 20.61 9.23
N HIS A 183 19.32 21.88 9.05
CA HIS A 183 18.54 22.85 8.26
C HIS A 183 18.87 22.82 6.76
N GLN A 184 19.92 22.11 6.33
CA GLN A 184 20.34 22.02 4.94
C GLN A 184 19.46 21.02 4.17
N VAL A 185 18.28 21.49 3.79
CA VAL A 185 17.24 20.66 3.18
C VAL A 185 17.67 20.04 1.83
N PHE A 186 18.50 20.73 1.04
CA PHE A 186 18.93 20.28 -0.30
C PHE A 186 19.87 19.06 -0.29
N MET A 187 20.49 18.72 0.83
CA MET A 187 21.22 17.45 0.98
C MET A 187 20.37 16.36 1.65
N HIS A 188 19.36 16.72 2.44
CA HIS A 188 18.61 15.77 3.25
C HIS A 188 17.26 15.34 2.66
N LEU A 189 16.63 16.17 1.83
CA LEU A 189 15.30 15.93 1.24
C LEU A 189 15.40 15.79 -0.28
N THR A 190 14.88 14.68 -0.80
CA THR A 190 14.95 14.26 -2.21
C THR A 190 13.78 14.76 -3.05
N ASN A 191 12.87 15.53 -2.45
CA ASN A 191 11.66 16.02 -3.12
C ASN A 191 12.05 16.85 -4.36
N TYR A 192 11.51 16.48 -5.51
CA TYR A 192 11.73 17.18 -6.77
C TYR A 192 11.28 18.64 -6.70
N SER A 193 10.10 18.90 -6.13
CA SER A 193 9.53 20.24 -5.93
C SER A 193 10.44 21.16 -5.12
N LEU A 194 11.26 20.62 -4.23
CA LEU A 194 12.25 21.40 -3.50
C LEU A 194 13.49 21.61 -4.37
N ASN A 195 14.06 20.52 -4.88
CA ASN A 195 15.36 20.53 -5.54
C ASN A 195 15.36 21.24 -6.89
N ILE A 196 14.24 21.32 -7.62
CA ILE A 196 14.17 22.03 -8.91
C ILE A 196 14.49 23.52 -8.78
N HIS A 197 14.23 24.12 -7.62
CA HIS A 197 14.53 25.53 -7.35
C HIS A 197 15.98 25.76 -6.88
N SER A 198 16.78 24.70 -6.75
CA SER A 198 18.19 24.81 -6.43
C SER A 198 18.97 25.22 -7.67
N GLY A 199 19.89 26.18 -7.53
CA GLY A 199 20.82 26.55 -8.61
C GLY A 199 21.74 25.40 -9.06
N ASN A 200 21.81 24.32 -8.28
CA ASN A 200 22.59 23.12 -8.58
C ASN A 200 21.73 22.01 -9.24
N PHE A 201 20.46 22.27 -9.57
CA PHE A 201 19.63 21.27 -10.23
C PHE A 201 20.02 21.11 -11.69
N ILE A 202 20.33 19.87 -12.10
CA ILE A 202 20.80 19.57 -13.45
C ILE A 202 19.67 18.90 -14.22
N HIS A 203 19.05 19.66 -15.13
CA HIS A 203 18.27 19.10 -16.23
C HIS A 203 19.24 18.52 -17.25
N SER A 204 19.13 17.22 -17.52
CA SER A 204 20.00 16.55 -18.47
C SER A 204 19.22 15.45 -19.18
N ASP A 205 19.38 15.38 -20.49
CA ASP A 205 18.86 14.28 -21.32
C ASP A 205 19.73 13.02 -21.19
N ASN A 206 20.89 13.13 -20.52
CA ASN A 206 21.77 11.99 -20.26
C ASN A 206 21.32 11.24 -19.00
N VAL A 207 21.02 9.95 -19.20
CA VAL A 207 20.59 8.96 -18.19
C VAL A 207 21.50 8.85 -16.96
N ASN A 208 22.73 9.39 -17.01
CA ASN A 208 23.75 9.26 -15.99
C ASN A 208 24.13 10.55 -15.25
N THR A 209 23.68 11.73 -15.68
CA THR A 209 24.18 13.01 -15.14
C THR A 209 23.10 13.95 -14.58
N GLY A 210 21.82 13.75 -14.93
CA GLY A 210 20.73 14.58 -14.43
C GLY A 210 20.40 14.37 -12.94
N SER A 211 19.74 15.35 -12.32
CA SER A 211 19.16 15.25 -10.97
C SER A 211 17.91 14.35 -10.91
N LYS A 212 17.45 13.87 -12.08
CA LYS A 212 16.43 12.84 -12.26
C LYS A 212 16.96 11.81 -13.26
N ARG A 213 16.93 10.52 -12.91
CA ARG A 213 17.45 9.41 -13.73
C ARG A 213 16.48 8.23 -13.71
N THR A 214 16.55 7.33 -14.69
CA THR A 214 15.81 6.07 -14.61
C THR A 214 16.39 5.20 -13.49
N PHE A 215 15.57 4.37 -12.84
CA PHE A 215 16.08 3.45 -11.83
C PHE A 215 16.93 2.35 -12.46
N SER A 216 16.60 1.91 -13.68
CA SER A 216 17.44 0.98 -14.46
C SER A 216 18.89 1.49 -14.64
N SER A 217 19.12 2.79 -14.83
CA SER A 217 20.48 3.32 -14.96
C SER A 217 21.26 3.16 -13.64
N ILE A 218 20.61 3.37 -12.50
CA ILE A 218 21.19 3.15 -11.17
C ILE A 218 21.49 1.66 -10.96
N LEU A 219 20.57 0.77 -11.31
CA LEU A 219 20.77 -0.67 -11.21
C LEU A 219 21.94 -1.14 -12.08
N CYS A 220 22.08 -0.64 -13.31
CA CYS A 220 23.21 -0.94 -14.18
C CYS A 220 24.55 -0.52 -13.54
N ARG A 221 24.60 0.68 -12.96
CA ARG A 221 25.79 1.19 -12.24
C ARG A 221 26.11 0.41 -10.97
N LEU A 222 25.11 -0.12 -10.27
CA LEU A 222 25.31 -1.00 -9.11
C LEU A 222 25.83 -2.37 -9.54
N SER A 223 25.27 -2.93 -10.62
CA SER A 223 25.71 -4.21 -11.21
C SER A 223 27.17 -4.16 -11.63
N SER A 224 27.60 -3.08 -12.30
CA SER A 224 29.00 -2.91 -12.72
C SER A 224 29.98 -2.75 -11.56
N ARG A 225 29.48 -2.49 -10.35
CA ARG A 225 30.25 -2.46 -9.09
C ARG A 225 30.13 -3.75 -8.27
N GLY A 226 29.54 -4.81 -8.83
CA GLY A 226 29.42 -6.12 -8.21
C GLY A 226 28.23 -6.27 -7.24
N ALA A 227 27.26 -5.36 -7.25
CA ALA A 227 26.06 -5.50 -6.44
C ALA A 227 25.10 -6.56 -7.00
N ASP A 228 24.45 -7.33 -6.12
CA ASP A 228 23.39 -8.26 -6.51
C ASP A 228 22.07 -7.52 -6.77
N VAL A 229 21.91 -7.07 -8.01
CA VAL A 229 20.71 -6.36 -8.48
C VAL A 229 19.46 -7.23 -8.44
N LYS A 230 19.59 -8.56 -8.64
CA LYS A 230 18.44 -9.47 -8.63
C LYS A 230 17.87 -9.58 -7.22
N LYS A 231 18.75 -9.75 -6.23
CA LYS A 231 18.34 -9.72 -4.82
C LYS A 231 17.72 -8.38 -4.44
N LEU A 232 18.36 -7.25 -4.80
CA LEU A 232 17.81 -5.92 -4.55
C LEU A 232 16.39 -5.75 -5.11
N TRP A 233 16.17 -6.18 -6.35
CA TRP A 233 14.85 -6.12 -6.97
C TRP A 233 13.83 -7.03 -6.25
N SER A 234 14.25 -8.24 -5.84
CA SER A 234 13.42 -9.13 -5.01
C SER A 234 13.03 -8.50 -3.68
N ASP A 235 13.97 -7.82 -3.01
CA ASP A 235 13.72 -7.13 -1.75
C ASP A 235 12.73 -5.96 -1.93
N ILE A 236 12.82 -5.23 -3.05
CA ILE A 236 11.87 -4.17 -3.43
C ILE A 236 10.48 -4.75 -3.71
N ILE A 237 10.37 -5.86 -4.45
CA ILE A 237 9.09 -6.54 -4.71
C ILE A 237 8.44 -6.95 -3.38
N SER A 238 9.22 -7.57 -2.48
CA SER A 238 8.76 -7.98 -1.16
C SER A 238 8.25 -6.77 -0.36
N LEU A 239 9.00 -5.66 -0.33
CA LEU A 239 8.58 -4.41 0.32
C LEU A 239 7.22 -3.95 -0.21
N VAL A 240 7.06 -3.85 -1.53
CA VAL A 240 5.79 -3.38 -2.14
C VAL A 240 4.62 -4.30 -1.78
N ILE A 241 4.78 -5.61 -1.92
CA ILE A 241 3.71 -6.59 -1.59
C ILE A 241 3.32 -6.45 -0.12
N LYS A 242 4.29 -6.42 0.80
CA LYS A 242 4.04 -6.32 2.24
C LYS A 242 3.34 -5.01 2.61
N THR A 243 3.72 -3.89 1.99
CA THR A 243 3.04 -2.60 2.19
C THR A 243 1.59 -2.66 1.71
N ILE A 244 1.31 -3.19 0.52
CA ILE A 244 -0.08 -3.32 0.03
C ILE A 244 -0.89 -4.27 0.90
N ILE A 245 -0.32 -5.37 1.40
CA ILE A 245 -0.97 -6.26 2.37
C ILE A 245 -1.36 -5.50 3.64
N ALA A 246 -0.53 -4.58 4.12
CA ALA A 246 -0.84 -3.76 5.30
C ALA A 246 -2.01 -2.79 5.05
N LEU A 247 -2.14 -2.27 3.82
CA LEU A 247 -3.21 -1.32 3.45
C LEU A 247 -4.55 -2.00 3.11
N THR A 248 -4.49 -3.24 2.59
CA THR A 248 -5.66 -3.98 2.08
C THR A 248 -6.84 -4.07 3.06
N PRO A 249 -6.66 -4.35 4.37
CA PRO A 249 -7.76 -4.52 5.31
C PRO A 249 -8.68 -3.30 5.41
N GLU A 250 -8.12 -2.10 5.56
CA GLU A 250 -8.90 -0.87 5.63
C GLU A 250 -9.50 -0.48 4.27
N LEU A 251 -8.74 -0.65 3.19
CA LEU A 251 -9.26 -0.39 1.85
C LEU A 251 -10.50 -1.24 1.55
N LYS A 252 -10.57 -2.48 2.05
CA LYS A 252 -11.78 -3.31 1.93
C LYS A 252 -12.96 -2.75 2.74
N VAL A 253 -12.73 -2.15 3.89
CA VAL A 253 -13.78 -1.49 4.69
C VAL A 253 -14.33 -0.28 3.95
N TYR A 254 -13.46 0.61 3.46
CA TYR A 254 -13.87 1.75 2.63
C TYR A 254 -14.56 1.31 1.34
N TYR A 255 -14.01 0.31 0.65
CA TYR A 255 -14.60 -0.22 -0.57
C TYR A 255 -16.01 -0.77 -0.33
N GLN A 256 -16.23 -1.53 0.75
CA GLN A 256 -17.55 -2.06 1.05
C GLN A 256 -18.55 -1.01 1.54
N SER A 257 -18.06 0.07 2.15
CA SER A 257 -18.87 1.23 2.52
C SER A 257 -19.40 1.93 1.27
N ASP A 258 -18.51 2.27 0.34
CA ASP A 258 -18.82 3.12 -0.81
C ASP A 258 -19.39 2.31 -1.98
N ILE A 259 -18.95 1.06 -2.16
CA ILE A 259 -19.36 0.13 -3.22
C ILE A 259 -19.82 -1.19 -2.59
N PRO A 260 -21.03 -1.24 -2.00
CA PRO A 260 -21.51 -2.44 -1.31
C PRO A 260 -21.73 -3.62 -2.26
N ALA A 261 -21.40 -4.83 -1.79
CA ALA A 261 -21.64 -6.05 -2.53
C ALA A 261 -23.14 -6.21 -2.91
N GLY A 262 -23.39 -6.59 -4.17
CA GLY A 262 -24.74 -6.81 -4.70
C GLY A 262 -25.47 -5.55 -5.16
N LYS A 263 -24.85 -4.38 -5.12
CA LYS A 263 -25.35 -3.16 -5.78
C LYS A 263 -24.56 -2.87 -7.07
N PRO A 264 -25.16 -2.25 -8.09
CA PRO A 264 -24.43 -1.72 -9.23
C PRO A 264 -23.37 -0.71 -8.76
N GLY A 265 -22.15 -0.85 -9.24
CA GLY A 265 -21.02 0.01 -8.90
C GLY A 265 -19.81 -0.29 -9.77
N PRO A 266 -18.82 0.62 -9.82
CA PRO A 266 -17.64 0.43 -10.63
C PRO A 266 -16.70 -0.59 -9.96
N THR A 267 -15.79 -1.17 -10.75
CA THR A 267 -14.61 -1.82 -10.18
C THR A 267 -13.43 -0.85 -10.17
N CYS A 268 -12.61 -0.92 -9.13
CA CYS A 268 -11.49 0.01 -8.95
C CYS A 268 -10.15 -0.60 -9.35
N PHE A 269 -9.27 0.24 -9.88
CA PHE A 269 -7.83 0.00 -10.02
C PHE A 269 -7.11 1.30 -9.66
N GLN A 270 -5.84 1.29 -9.29
CA GLN A 270 -5.13 2.55 -8.99
C GLN A 270 -3.63 2.42 -9.17
N ILE A 271 -3.03 3.44 -9.79
CA ILE A 271 -1.58 3.59 -9.85
C ILE A 271 -1.11 4.37 -8.62
N LEU A 272 -0.18 3.78 -7.89
CA LEU A 272 0.46 4.31 -6.69
C LEU A 272 1.93 4.63 -6.99
N GLY A 273 2.45 5.68 -6.35
CA GLY A 273 3.88 6.01 -6.37
C GLY A 273 4.52 5.62 -5.04
N PHE A 274 5.41 4.64 -5.05
CA PHE A 274 6.19 4.24 -3.89
C PHE A 274 7.49 5.03 -3.84
N ASP A 275 7.78 5.62 -2.69
CA ASP A 275 9.03 6.35 -2.45
C ASP A 275 9.92 5.47 -1.58
N ILE A 276 11.01 4.98 -2.16
CA ILE A 276 11.90 3.99 -1.55
C ILE A 276 13.30 4.59 -1.46
N LEU A 277 13.92 4.47 -0.28
CA LEU A 277 15.32 4.82 -0.07
C LEU A 277 16.16 3.55 0.04
N LEU A 278 17.28 3.49 -0.68
CA LEU A 278 18.26 2.43 -0.46
C LEU A 278 19.24 2.85 0.63
N MET A 279 19.46 1.98 1.61
CA MET A 279 20.53 2.13 2.58
C MET A 279 21.90 1.80 1.96
N LYS A 280 23.00 2.19 2.63
CA LYS A 280 24.38 1.89 2.18
C LYS A 280 24.62 0.39 1.97
N ASN A 281 23.93 -0.47 2.71
CA ASN A 281 23.96 -1.93 2.57
C ASN A 281 22.96 -2.47 1.53
N LEU A 282 22.40 -1.61 0.69
CA LEU A 282 21.39 -1.90 -0.34
C LEU A 282 20.03 -2.36 0.20
N LYS A 283 19.77 -2.33 1.51
CA LYS A 283 18.45 -2.63 2.06
C LYS A 283 17.45 -1.54 1.61
N PRO A 284 16.33 -1.89 0.96
CA PRO A 284 15.29 -0.92 0.61
C PRO A 284 14.45 -0.56 1.84
N MET A 285 14.17 0.73 1.99
CA MET A 285 13.36 1.29 3.08
C MET A 285 12.22 2.11 2.50
N LEU A 286 11.00 1.90 2.99
CA LEU A 286 9.82 2.65 2.56
C LEU A 286 9.83 4.04 3.21
N LEU A 287 9.70 5.09 2.41
CA LEU A 287 9.55 6.47 2.88
C LEU A 287 8.08 6.90 2.96
N GLU A 288 7.35 6.71 1.86
CA GLU A 288 5.93 7.06 1.71
C GLU A 288 5.29 6.33 0.52
N VAL A 289 3.97 6.34 0.47
CA VAL A 289 3.17 5.91 -0.68
C VAL A 289 2.31 7.08 -1.13
N ASN A 290 2.28 7.34 -2.43
CA ASN A 290 1.55 8.43 -3.04
C ASN A 290 0.34 7.87 -3.79
N ALA A 291 -0.87 8.25 -3.38
CA ALA A 291 -2.13 7.83 -4.03
C ALA A 291 -2.30 8.46 -5.43
N ASN A 292 -1.66 9.62 -5.64
CA ASN A 292 -1.80 10.45 -6.83
C ASN A 292 -0.41 10.87 -7.34
N PRO A 293 0.44 9.91 -7.78
CA PRO A 293 1.75 10.27 -8.28
C PRO A 293 1.61 11.13 -9.54
N SER A 294 2.45 12.17 -9.68
CA SER A 294 2.44 13.02 -10.88
C SER A 294 2.73 12.18 -12.12
N MET A 295 1.86 12.30 -13.12
CA MET A 295 2.00 11.70 -14.45
C MET A 295 2.39 12.71 -15.53
N ARG A 296 2.76 13.95 -15.13
CA ARG A 296 3.29 14.94 -16.08
C ARG A 296 4.60 14.44 -16.68
N ILE A 297 4.75 14.59 -17.99
CA ILE A 297 5.97 14.25 -18.73
C ILE A 297 6.77 15.49 -19.14
N GLU A 298 6.33 16.67 -18.71
CA GLU A 298 6.96 17.96 -18.97
C GLU A 298 7.46 18.57 -17.66
N HIS A 299 8.39 19.52 -17.77
CA HIS A 299 8.85 20.36 -16.69
C HIS A 299 8.88 21.83 -17.13
N GLU A 300 8.70 22.74 -16.17
CA GLU A 300 8.84 24.17 -16.42
C GLU A 300 10.32 24.53 -16.51
N GLN A 301 10.69 25.23 -17.58
CA GLN A 301 12.01 25.79 -17.80
C GLN A 301 11.88 27.31 -17.97
N GLU A 302 12.67 28.06 -17.20
CA GLU A 302 12.76 29.51 -17.34
C GLU A 302 13.67 29.84 -18.54
N LEU A 303 13.10 30.49 -19.56
CA LEU A 303 13.84 30.91 -20.76
C LEU A 303 14.47 32.30 -20.57
N SER A 304 13.76 33.17 -19.86
CA SER A 304 14.18 34.50 -19.46
C SER A 304 13.44 34.90 -18.18
N PRO A 305 13.92 35.92 -17.42
CA PRO A 305 13.33 36.29 -16.14
C PRO A 305 11.80 36.45 -16.20
N GLY A 306 11.06 35.55 -15.54
CA GLY A 306 9.61 35.55 -15.48
C GLY A 306 8.87 34.90 -16.67
N VAL A 307 9.59 34.33 -17.64
CA VAL A 307 9.03 33.61 -18.80
C VAL A 307 9.35 32.12 -18.70
N PHE A 308 8.31 31.31 -18.53
CA PHE A 308 8.41 29.86 -18.36
C PHE A 308 7.77 29.13 -19.53
N GLU A 309 8.42 28.07 -19.99
CA GLU A 309 7.88 27.14 -20.99
C GLU A 309 7.83 25.71 -20.43
N ASN A 310 6.82 24.93 -20.84
CA ASN A 310 6.76 23.51 -20.53
C ASN A 310 7.53 22.72 -21.58
N VAL A 311 8.65 22.13 -21.16
CA VAL A 311 9.52 21.33 -22.03
C VAL A 311 9.42 19.83 -21.68
N PRO A 312 9.38 18.93 -22.68
CA PRO A 312 9.35 17.49 -22.43
C PRO A 312 10.54 17.02 -21.58
N SER A 313 10.30 16.03 -20.72
CA SER A 313 11.34 15.32 -19.98
C SER A 313 11.43 13.89 -20.50
N PRO A 314 12.49 13.54 -21.27
CA PRO A 314 12.62 12.20 -21.87
C PRO A 314 12.55 11.07 -20.85
N VAL A 315 13.14 11.27 -19.67
CA VAL A 315 13.15 10.29 -18.56
C VAL A 315 11.74 10.08 -17.98
N ASP A 316 10.96 11.15 -17.82
CA ASP A 316 9.58 11.05 -17.36
C ASP A 316 8.69 10.39 -18.42
N GLU A 317 8.87 10.73 -19.70
CA GLU A 317 8.13 10.17 -20.82
C GLU A 317 8.38 8.65 -20.95
N GLU A 318 9.64 8.22 -20.95
CA GLU A 318 10.04 6.81 -21.05
C GLU A 318 9.35 5.93 -20.00
N VAL A 319 9.30 6.41 -18.76
CA VAL A 319 8.72 5.66 -17.63
C VAL A 319 7.20 5.78 -17.60
N LYS A 320 6.65 7.01 -17.60
CA LYS A 320 5.24 7.27 -17.29
C LYS A 320 4.31 6.88 -18.43
N VAL A 321 4.70 7.10 -19.69
CA VAL A 321 3.86 6.69 -20.84
C VAL A 321 3.68 5.18 -20.85
N ALA A 322 4.76 4.41 -20.59
CA ALA A 322 4.68 2.97 -20.51
C ALA A 322 3.74 2.51 -19.39
N VAL A 323 3.83 3.11 -18.19
CA VAL A 323 2.97 2.79 -17.05
C VAL A 323 1.49 3.04 -17.37
N ILE A 324 1.15 4.18 -17.96
CA ILE A 324 -0.25 4.50 -18.34
C ILE A 324 -0.75 3.57 -19.43
N ARG A 325 0.02 3.40 -20.52
CA ARG A 325 -0.31 2.51 -21.63
C ARG A 325 -0.59 1.09 -21.14
N ASP A 326 0.31 0.54 -20.33
CA ASP A 326 0.20 -0.85 -19.90
C ASP A 326 -0.87 -1.02 -18.82
N THR A 327 -1.15 0.01 -18.01
CA THR A 327 -2.34 0.03 -17.14
C THR A 327 -3.61 -0.10 -17.97
N LEU A 328 -3.79 0.73 -19.01
CA LEU A 328 -4.97 0.68 -19.88
C LEU A 328 -5.12 -0.67 -20.59
N ARG A 329 -4.01 -1.29 -21.01
CA ARG A 329 -4.00 -2.65 -21.60
C ARG A 329 -4.38 -3.75 -20.61
N LEU A 330 -4.08 -3.57 -19.32
CA LEU A 330 -4.40 -4.53 -18.25
C LEU A 330 -5.85 -4.40 -17.77
N VAL A 331 -6.42 -3.20 -17.82
CA VAL A 331 -7.82 -2.93 -17.45
C VAL A 331 -8.76 -2.87 -18.65
N ASP A 332 -8.33 -3.35 -19.82
CA ASP A 332 -9.19 -3.37 -21.01
C ASP A 332 -10.48 -4.20 -20.77
N PRO A 333 -11.67 -3.58 -20.84
CA PRO A 333 -12.95 -4.26 -20.65
C PRO A 333 -13.18 -5.41 -21.64
N GLN A 334 -12.61 -5.34 -22.86
CA GLN A 334 -12.79 -6.40 -23.87
C GLN A 334 -12.08 -7.69 -23.47
N LYS A 335 -10.94 -7.59 -22.77
CA LYS A 335 -10.24 -8.76 -22.22
C LYS A 335 -11.03 -9.42 -21.10
N LYS A 336 -11.73 -8.63 -20.28
CA LYS A 336 -12.60 -9.14 -19.21
C LYS A 336 -13.74 -9.97 -19.79
N LYS A 337 -14.45 -9.45 -20.81
CA LYS A 337 -15.51 -10.18 -21.52
C LYS A 337 -15.04 -11.53 -22.08
N ARG A 338 -13.87 -11.58 -22.72
CA ARG A 338 -13.30 -12.83 -23.26
C ARG A 338 -12.99 -13.86 -22.17
N LYS A 339 -12.42 -13.42 -21.04
CA LYS A 339 -12.13 -14.30 -19.89
C LYS A 339 -13.41 -14.80 -19.21
N ASP A 340 -14.43 -13.97 -19.09
CA ASP A 340 -15.71 -14.35 -18.48
C ASP A 340 -16.47 -15.36 -19.35
N VAL A 341 -16.48 -15.18 -20.68
CA VAL A 341 -17.04 -16.15 -21.62
C VAL A 341 -16.30 -17.49 -21.55
N GLN A 342 -14.97 -17.48 -21.49
CA GLN A 342 -14.16 -18.69 -21.36
C GLN A 342 -14.46 -19.45 -20.05
N ARG A 343 -14.53 -18.73 -18.92
CA ARG A 343 -14.88 -19.30 -17.60
C ARG A 343 -16.32 -19.84 -17.57
N HIS A 344 -17.26 -19.19 -18.24
CA HIS A 344 -18.63 -19.66 -18.33
C HIS A 344 -18.72 -20.97 -19.12
N VAL A 345 -17.99 -21.07 -20.24
CA VAL A 345 -17.89 -22.29 -21.05
C VAL A 345 -17.24 -23.45 -20.27
N GLU A 346 -16.24 -23.17 -19.43
CA GLU A 346 -15.61 -24.18 -18.55
C GLU A 346 -16.50 -24.58 -17.37
N SER A 347 -17.23 -23.65 -16.76
CA SER A 347 -18.20 -23.91 -15.70
C SER A 347 -19.37 -24.79 -16.17
N CYS A 348 -19.89 -24.53 -17.38
CA CYS A 348 -20.94 -25.34 -18.00
C CYS A 348 -20.51 -26.78 -18.34
N LYS A 349 -19.21 -27.05 -18.49
CA LYS A 349 -18.68 -28.43 -18.64
C LYS A 349 -18.55 -29.19 -17.32
N THR A 350 -18.63 -28.50 -16.19
CA THR A 350 -18.39 -29.06 -14.85
C THR A 350 -19.68 -29.26 -14.05
N THR A 351 -20.86 -29.08 -14.67
CA THR A 351 -22.16 -29.18 -13.99
C THR A 351 -22.68 -30.63 -13.93
N VAL A 352 -21.93 -31.54 -13.30
CA VAL A 352 -22.45 -32.79 -12.69
C VAL A 352 -21.69 -33.07 -11.39
N ASN A 353 -21.85 -32.19 -10.39
CA ASN A 353 -21.92 -32.48 -8.94
C ASN A 353 -21.76 -31.18 -8.17
N VAL A 354 -22.85 -30.66 -7.60
CA VAL A 354 -22.85 -29.45 -6.79
C VAL A 354 -23.06 -29.83 -5.33
N ARG A 355 -22.01 -29.68 -4.50
CA ARG A 355 -22.14 -29.52 -3.03
C ARG A 355 -20.83 -29.00 -2.45
N TYR A 356 -20.92 -27.86 -1.75
CA TYR A 356 -20.00 -27.33 -0.72
C TYR A 356 -18.48 -27.43 -0.98
N ASN A 357 -17.77 -26.31 -1.11
CA ASN A 357 -17.22 -25.61 0.06
C ASN A 357 -16.15 -24.56 -0.29
N TYR A 358 -16.11 -23.54 0.59
CA TYR A 358 -15.12 -22.46 0.73
C TYR A 358 -13.67 -22.92 1.03
N VAL A 359 -13.32 -24.16 0.68
CA VAL A 359 -11.99 -24.78 0.86
C VAL A 359 -11.23 -24.86 -0.48
N LEU A 360 -11.88 -24.60 -1.61
CA LEU A 360 -11.25 -24.69 -2.95
C LEU A 360 -10.35 -23.51 -3.35
N TRP A 361 -10.34 -22.40 -2.60
CA TRP A 361 -9.52 -21.23 -2.93
C TRP A 361 -8.00 -21.51 -2.80
N TYR A 362 -7.61 -22.59 -2.12
CA TYR A 362 -6.22 -23.05 -2.01
C TYR A 362 -5.83 -24.16 -2.98
N ARG A 363 -6.75 -24.70 -3.81
CA ARG A 363 -6.49 -25.88 -4.67
C ARG A 363 -6.52 -25.63 -6.18
N CYS A 364 -6.85 -24.42 -6.64
CA CYS A 364 -6.76 -24.04 -8.06
C CYS A 364 -5.34 -23.61 -8.52
N GLN A 365 -4.28 -24.07 -7.85
CA GLN A 365 -2.90 -23.69 -8.18
C GLN A 365 -2.21 -24.62 -9.20
N THR A 366 -2.81 -25.76 -9.57
CA THR A 366 -2.19 -26.74 -10.49
C THR A 366 -2.57 -26.54 -11.96
N LEU A 367 -3.58 -25.71 -12.27
CA LEU A 367 -3.99 -25.42 -13.65
C LEU A 367 -3.26 -24.21 -14.26
N GLU A 368 -2.74 -23.30 -13.44
CA GLU A 368 -1.91 -22.17 -13.90
C GLU A 368 -0.48 -22.62 -14.26
N GLU A 369 0.05 -23.64 -13.56
CA GLU A 369 1.37 -24.24 -13.84
C GLU A 369 1.47 -24.84 -15.27
N ALA A 370 0.35 -25.32 -15.85
CA ALA A 370 0.30 -25.82 -17.23
C ALA A 370 0.27 -24.72 -18.31
N SER A 371 -0.16 -23.51 -17.93
CA SER A 371 -0.09 -22.31 -18.79
C SER A 371 1.32 -21.71 -18.75
N GLU A 372 1.98 -21.76 -17.58
CA GLU A 372 3.30 -21.18 -17.32
C GLU A 372 4.44 -21.95 -18.02
N ALA A 373 4.39 -23.29 -18.07
CA ALA A 373 5.36 -24.08 -18.83
C ALA A 373 5.37 -23.77 -20.35
N LYS A 374 4.26 -23.24 -20.88
CA LYS A 374 4.16 -22.83 -22.29
C LYS A 374 4.67 -21.41 -22.55
N GLU A 375 4.74 -20.55 -21.54
CA GLU A 375 5.19 -19.16 -21.69
C GLU A 375 6.72 -19.07 -21.51
N GLU A 376 7.31 -19.82 -20.57
CA GLU A 376 8.78 -19.94 -20.43
C GLU A 376 9.42 -20.70 -21.60
N ALA A 377 8.75 -21.72 -22.17
CA ALA A 377 9.23 -22.42 -23.36
C ALA A 377 9.23 -21.54 -24.63
N ARG A 378 8.42 -20.47 -24.67
CA ARG A 378 8.38 -19.53 -25.80
C ARG A 378 9.47 -18.47 -25.74
N GLU A 379 10.02 -18.16 -24.57
CA GLU A 379 11.14 -17.23 -24.42
C GLU A 379 12.52 -17.90 -24.68
N ALA A 380 12.57 -19.24 -24.78
CA ALA A 380 13.82 -20.00 -24.92
C ALA A 380 14.09 -20.62 -26.33
N GLY A 381 13.22 -20.44 -27.32
CA GLY A 381 13.33 -21.10 -28.63
C GLY A 381 13.70 -20.17 -29.79
N VAL A 382 14.84 -20.43 -30.43
CA VAL A 382 15.23 -19.90 -31.75
C VAL A 382 14.22 -20.40 -32.81
N GLY A 383 13.88 -19.51 -33.75
CA GLY A 383 12.75 -19.68 -34.67
C GLY A 383 12.81 -20.90 -35.58
N ASP A 384 11.62 -21.43 -35.86
CA ASP A 384 11.36 -22.27 -37.02
C ASP A 384 10.17 -21.71 -37.80
N GLY A 385 10.34 -21.65 -39.11
CA GLY A 385 9.41 -21.05 -40.07
C GLY A 385 8.27 -22.01 -40.38
N GLY A 386 7.04 -21.49 -40.33
CA GLY A 386 5.86 -22.22 -40.78
C GLY A 386 4.70 -21.28 -41.01
N GLU A 387 4.50 -20.87 -42.26
CA GLU A 387 3.31 -20.14 -42.70
C GLU A 387 2.05 -20.97 -42.46
N ARG A 388 1.19 -20.51 -41.54
CA ARG A 388 -0.24 -20.81 -41.56
C ARG A 388 -1.03 -19.55 -41.26
N GLY A 389 -1.81 -19.13 -42.25
CA GLY A 389 -2.74 -18.00 -42.17
C GLY A 389 -3.76 -18.21 -41.04
N GLY A 390 -3.68 -17.35 -40.04
CA GLY A 390 -4.64 -17.20 -38.96
C GLY A 390 -4.67 -15.73 -38.56
N SER A 391 -5.86 -15.19 -38.28
CA SER A 391 -6.10 -13.77 -38.02
C SER A 391 -5.05 -13.18 -37.06
N ARG A 392 -4.32 -12.15 -37.53
CA ARG A 392 -3.35 -11.42 -36.69
C ARG A 392 -4.07 -10.87 -35.47
N SER A 393 -3.71 -11.33 -34.28
CA SER A 393 -4.19 -10.72 -33.05
C SER A 393 -3.71 -9.26 -33.01
N PRO A 394 -4.56 -8.29 -32.62
CA PRO A 394 -4.16 -6.88 -32.53
C PRO A 394 -2.98 -6.61 -31.57
N GLU A 395 -2.60 -7.59 -30.77
CA GLU A 395 -1.55 -7.48 -29.75
C GLU A 395 -0.16 -7.92 -30.24
N ALA A 396 -0.04 -8.58 -31.40
CA ALA A 396 1.23 -9.14 -31.89
C ALA A 396 2.30 -8.09 -32.24
N GLY A 397 1.92 -6.81 -32.37
CA GLY A 397 2.84 -5.69 -32.64
C GLY A 397 3.11 -4.76 -31.46
N LEU A 398 2.57 -5.05 -30.27
CA LEU A 398 2.73 -4.17 -29.10
C LEU A 398 3.92 -4.60 -28.24
N PRO A 399 4.67 -3.64 -27.64
CA PRO A 399 5.75 -3.97 -26.71
C PRO A 399 5.30 -4.84 -25.54
N SER A 400 6.24 -5.62 -24.99
CA SER A 400 6.02 -6.35 -23.73
C SER A 400 5.61 -5.40 -22.60
N LEU A 401 4.71 -5.85 -21.73
CA LEU A 401 4.24 -5.02 -20.62
C LEU A 401 5.39 -4.63 -19.67
N CYS A 402 5.45 -3.34 -19.34
CA CYS A 402 6.34 -2.78 -18.31
C CYS A 402 5.83 -3.13 -16.90
N LEU A 403 4.51 -3.26 -16.72
CA LEU A 403 3.89 -3.68 -15.48
C LEU A 403 3.92 -5.20 -15.37
N LYS A 404 4.68 -5.72 -14.40
CA LYS A 404 4.81 -7.16 -14.14
C LYS A 404 3.97 -7.55 -12.93
N GLN A 405 3.16 -8.59 -13.07
CA GLN A 405 2.34 -9.10 -11.97
C GLN A 405 3.25 -9.75 -10.91
N VAL A 406 3.12 -9.28 -9.67
CA VAL A 406 3.86 -9.83 -8.52
C VAL A 406 2.94 -10.51 -7.52
N PHE A 407 1.65 -10.17 -7.53
CA PHE A 407 0.62 -10.87 -6.76
C PHE A 407 -0.57 -11.17 -7.70
N PRO A 408 -1.03 -12.45 -7.78
CA PRO A 408 -0.73 -13.58 -6.91
C PRO A 408 0.53 -14.40 -7.27
N LYS A 409 1.37 -13.99 -8.23
CA LYS A 409 2.60 -14.71 -8.62
C LYS A 409 3.43 -15.19 -7.42
N TYR A 410 3.63 -14.33 -6.42
CA TYR A 410 4.37 -14.68 -5.20
C TYR A 410 3.46 -14.97 -3.98
N ALA A 411 2.16 -15.21 -4.17
CA ALA A 411 1.20 -15.33 -3.07
C ALA A 411 1.60 -16.38 -2.03
N ARG A 412 2.11 -17.55 -2.46
CA ARG A 412 2.59 -18.62 -1.55
C ARG A 412 3.60 -18.10 -0.51
N GLN A 413 4.44 -17.12 -0.87
CA GLN A 413 5.46 -16.54 0.01
C GLN A 413 4.91 -15.50 0.99
N PHE A 414 3.74 -14.91 0.74
CA PHE A 414 3.21 -13.78 1.52
C PHE A 414 1.84 -14.04 2.15
N SER A 415 1.16 -15.14 1.82
CA SER A 415 -0.20 -15.44 2.31
C SER A 415 -0.30 -15.47 3.84
N TYR A 416 0.76 -15.91 4.54
CA TYR A 416 0.76 -15.95 6.01
C TYR A 416 0.72 -14.56 6.67
N LEU A 417 1.04 -13.50 5.93
CA LEU A 417 0.98 -12.12 6.40
C LEU A 417 -0.45 -11.54 6.36
N ARG A 418 -1.42 -12.25 5.78
CA ARG A 418 -2.80 -11.75 5.60
C ARG A 418 -3.70 -11.95 6.83
N LEU A 419 -3.13 -12.01 8.03
CA LEU A 419 -3.92 -12.17 9.26
C LEU A 419 -4.87 -10.98 9.49
N VAL A 420 -4.40 -9.75 9.32
CA VAL A 420 -5.23 -8.56 9.51
C VAL A 420 -6.33 -8.45 8.45
N ASP A 421 -6.09 -8.95 7.23
CA ASP A 421 -7.10 -9.05 6.17
C ASP A 421 -8.25 -10.01 6.58
N ARG A 422 -7.92 -11.13 7.25
CA ARG A 422 -8.94 -12.03 7.82
C ARG A 422 -9.68 -11.39 9.00
N VAL A 423 -8.98 -10.62 9.85
CA VAL A 423 -9.63 -9.85 10.94
C VAL A 423 -10.58 -8.80 10.37
N ALA A 424 -10.22 -8.11 9.28
CA ALA A 424 -11.11 -7.19 8.58
C ALA A 424 -12.33 -7.88 7.99
N ALA A 425 -12.20 -9.10 7.46
CA ALA A 425 -13.37 -9.87 7.01
C ALA A 425 -14.35 -10.16 8.16
N LEU A 426 -13.84 -10.46 9.37
CA LEU A 426 -14.67 -10.59 10.58
C LEU A 426 -15.34 -9.25 10.92
N PHE A 427 -14.57 -8.16 10.97
CA PHE A 427 -15.11 -6.81 11.24
C PHE A 427 -16.26 -6.45 10.29
N ILE A 428 -16.02 -6.59 8.99
CA ILE A 428 -16.98 -6.31 7.91
C ILE A 428 -18.26 -7.13 8.08
N ARG A 429 -18.14 -8.41 8.47
CA ARG A 429 -19.29 -9.30 8.72
C ARG A 429 -20.19 -8.79 9.85
N PHE A 430 -19.67 -8.02 10.79
CA PHE A 430 -20.40 -7.53 11.98
C PHE A 430 -20.75 -6.04 11.96
N LEU A 431 -20.35 -5.26 10.94
CA LEU A 431 -20.67 -3.83 10.82
C LEU A 431 -22.17 -3.52 10.88
N GLY A 432 -23.03 -4.48 10.52
CA GLY A 432 -24.48 -4.45 10.75
C GLY A 432 -25.26 -3.55 9.79
N VAL A 433 -24.82 -2.30 9.58
CA VAL A 433 -25.44 -1.32 8.68
C VAL A 433 -24.63 -1.23 7.38
N LYS A 434 -25.32 -1.17 6.23
CA LYS A 434 -24.64 -0.96 4.94
C LYS A 434 -24.15 0.50 4.85
N GLY A 435 -22.90 0.70 4.46
CA GLY A 435 -22.33 2.03 4.24
C GLY A 435 -21.73 2.70 5.47
N THR A 436 -21.55 2.00 6.60
CA THR A 436 -20.77 2.52 7.74
C THR A 436 -19.39 1.88 7.78
N THR A 437 -18.43 2.63 8.32
CA THR A 437 -17.06 2.17 8.60
C THR A 437 -16.81 1.90 10.08
N LYS A 438 -17.82 2.09 10.93
CA LYS A 438 -17.72 1.97 12.40
C LYS A 438 -18.62 0.85 12.91
N LEU A 439 -18.05 -0.02 13.73
CA LEU A 439 -18.76 -1.10 14.40
C LEU A 439 -19.39 -0.58 15.70
N GLY A 440 -20.72 -0.62 15.79
CA GLY A 440 -21.45 -0.27 17.01
C GLY A 440 -21.33 -1.34 18.12
N PRO A 441 -21.69 -1.00 19.37
CA PRO A 441 -21.57 -1.90 20.53
C PRO A 441 -22.43 -3.16 20.38
N THR A 442 -23.60 -3.07 19.73
CA THR A 442 -24.44 -4.25 19.45
C THR A 442 -23.79 -5.19 18.44
N GLY A 443 -23.13 -4.67 17.41
CA GLY A 443 -22.36 -5.46 16.45
C GLY A 443 -21.20 -6.18 17.14
N PHE A 444 -20.44 -5.47 17.98
CA PHE A 444 -19.34 -6.05 18.75
C PHE A 444 -19.80 -7.15 19.72
N ARG A 445 -20.89 -6.91 20.49
CA ARG A 445 -21.47 -7.96 21.35
C ARG A 445 -21.93 -9.19 20.55
N THR A 446 -22.47 -8.97 19.35
CA THR A 446 -22.90 -10.07 18.47
C THR A 446 -21.71 -10.87 17.96
N PHE A 447 -20.61 -10.22 17.60
CA PHE A 447 -19.33 -10.87 17.27
C PHE A 447 -18.86 -11.79 18.42
N ILE A 448 -18.79 -11.26 19.64
CA ILE A 448 -18.33 -12.01 20.82
C ILE A 448 -19.22 -13.24 21.08
N ARG A 449 -20.54 -13.08 21.00
CA ARG A 449 -21.49 -14.20 21.24
C ARG A 449 -21.43 -15.26 20.14
N ASN A 450 -21.41 -14.84 18.88
CA ASN A 450 -21.40 -15.76 17.74
C ASN A 450 -20.09 -16.54 17.67
N CYS A 451 -18.97 -15.89 18.00
CA CYS A 451 -17.65 -16.54 18.04
C CYS A 451 -17.36 -17.24 19.37
N LYS A 452 -18.31 -17.31 20.32
CA LYS A 452 -18.15 -17.99 21.63
C LYS A 452 -16.93 -17.52 22.43
N LEU A 453 -16.72 -16.19 22.48
CA LEU A 453 -15.54 -15.60 23.11
C LEU A 453 -15.74 -15.22 24.59
N SER A 454 -16.99 -15.10 25.06
CA SER A 454 -17.31 -14.86 26.48
C SER A 454 -17.33 -16.16 27.28
N ASN A 455 -16.87 -16.11 28.53
CA ASN A 455 -16.92 -17.22 29.49
C ASN A 455 -17.01 -16.68 30.94
N SER A 456 -16.95 -17.54 31.96
CA SER A 456 -17.02 -17.13 33.37
C SER A 456 -15.94 -16.10 33.77
N ASN A 457 -14.77 -16.15 33.13
CA ASN A 457 -13.62 -15.28 33.40
C ASN A 457 -13.56 -14.07 32.43
N PHE A 458 -14.53 -13.95 31.53
CA PHE A 458 -14.69 -12.83 30.61
C PHE A 458 -16.17 -12.68 30.25
N SER A 459 -16.89 -11.99 31.14
CA SER A 459 -18.32 -11.77 31.03
C SER A 459 -18.66 -10.73 29.96
N MET A 460 -19.94 -10.64 29.59
CA MET A 460 -20.41 -9.58 28.68
C MET A 460 -20.18 -8.17 29.24
N ALA A 461 -20.17 -7.99 30.56
CA ALA A 461 -19.82 -6.71 31.17
C ALA A 461 -18.33 -6.35 30.92
N SER A 462 -17.43 -7.33 31.03
CA SER A 462 -16.02 -7.13 30.67
C SER A 462 -15.82 -6.82 29.19
N VAL A 463 -16.66 -7.39 28.32
CA VAL A 463 -16.68 -7.10 26.88
C VAL A 463 -17.10 -5.66 26.60
N ASP A 464 -18.13 -5.17 27.30
CA ASP A 464 -18.61 -3.80 27.15
C ASP A 464 -17.56 -2.78 27.63
N ILE A 465 -16.88 -3.06 28.74
CA ILE A 465 -15.74 -2.25 29.22
C ILE A 465 -14.63 -2.20 28.17
N LEU A 466 -14.21 -3.38 27.63
CA LEU A 466 -13.18 -3.45 26.59
C LEU A 466 -13.56 -2.60 25.37
N TYR A 467 -14.81 -2.69 24.91
CA TYR A 467 -15.31 -1.92 23.79
C TYR A 467 -15.25 -0.40 24.08
N ILE A 468 -15.74 0.02 25.24
CA ILE A 468 -15.77 1.44 25.65
C ILE A 468 -14.36 2.01 25.74
N ASP A 469 -13.46 1.31 26.42
CA ASP A 469 -12.08 1.77 26.66
C ASP A 469 -11.32 1.97 25.36
N ILE A 470 -11.35 0.98 24.47
CA ILE A 470 -10.66 1.04 23.18
C ILE A 470 -11.31 2.09 22.27
N THR A 471 -12.64 2.10 22.17
CA THR A 471 -13.36 3.06 21.31
C THR A 471 -13.11 4.50 21.76
N ARG A 472 -13.13 4.76 23.07
CA ARG A 472 -12.84 6.09 23.63
C ARG A 472 -11.42 6.53 23.31
N ARG A 473 -10.44 5.63 23.43
CA ARG A 473 -9.04 5.91 23.10
C ARG A 473 -8.89 6.29 21.64
N TRP A 474 -9.40 5.47 20.72
CA TRP A 474 -9.30 5.74 19.27
C TRP A 474 -10.09 6.99 18.84
N ASN A 475 -11.22 7.30 19.47
CA ASN A 475 -11.96 8.53 19.19
C ASN A 475 -11.25 9.79 19.67
N SER A 476 -10.41 9.70 20.71
CA SER A 476 -9.55 10.82 21.13
C SER A 476 -8.36 11.07 20.19
N MET A 477 -8.03 10.11 19.31
CA MET A 477 -6.91 10.19 18.36
C MET A 477 -7.30 10.76 16.98
N GLY A 478 -8.45 11.42 16.87
CA GLY A 478 -8.83 12.28 15.74
C GLY A 478 -8.96 11.58 14.37
N ILE A 479 -9.99 10.76 14.17
CA ILE A 479 -10.50 10.41 12.83
C ILE A 479 -12.03 10.40 12.88
N ASP A 480 -12.63 11.50 12.40
CA ASP A 480 -14.06 11.75 12.25
C ASP A 480 -14.94 11.53 13.50
N HIS A 481 -15.27 12.64 14.18
CA HIS A 481 -16.28 12.67 15.25
C HIS A 481 -17.73 12.47 14.76
N LYS A 482 -17.94 12.32 13.44
CA LYS A 482 -19.27 12.27 12.83
C LYS A 482 -19.96 10.90 12.96
N GLU A 483 -19.20 9.82 13.15
CA GLU A 483 -19.75 8.47 13.32
C GLU A 483 -19.35 7.88 14.67
N SER A 484 -20.34 7.41 15.44
CA SER A 484 -20.09 6.73 16.71
C SER A 484 -19.81 5.24 16.48
N GLY A 485 -18.73 4.74 17.09
CA GLY A 485 -18.41 3.32 17.06
C GLY A 485 -16.91 3.04 16.91
N MET A 486 -16.58 1.76 16.89
CA MET A 486 -15.21 1.25 16.79
C MET A 486 -14.78 1.17 15.31
N CYS A 487 -13.72 1.89 14.91
CA CYS A 487 -13.12 1.70 13.58
C CYS A 487 -12.37 0.36 13.47
N LEU A 488 -11.93 -0.01 12.26
CA LEU A 488 -11.21 -1.27 12.07
C LEU A 488 -9.92 -1.32 12.88
N GLN A 489 -9.12 -0.24 13.00
CA GLN A 489 -7.90 -0.31 13.81
C GLN A 489 -8.21 -0.57 15.30
N ALA A 490 -9.26 0.07 15.82
CA ALA A 490 -9.74 -0.18 17.18
C ALA A 490 -10.23 -1.62 17.35
N PHE A 491 -10.89 -2.19 16.34
CA PHE A 491 -11.30 -3.59 16.36
C PHE A 491 -10.11 -4.55 16.29
N VAL A 492 -9.09 -4.25 15.49
CA VAL A 492 -7.84 -5.04 15.42
C VAL A 492 -7.16 -5.05 16.78
N GLU A 493 -7.07 -3.89 17.43
CA GLU A 493 -6.52 -3.80 18.79
C GLU A 493 -7.32 -4.63 19.79
N ALA A 494 -8.65 -4.51 19.78
CA ALA A 494 -9.53 -5.33 20.62
C ALA A 494 -9.34 -6.83 20.34
N PHE A 495 -9.18 -7.21 19.07
CA PHE A 495 -8.93 -8.57 18.65
C PHE A 495 -7.58 -9.09 19.19
N PHE A 496 -6.53 -8.25 19.20
CA PHE A 496 -5.24 -8.61 19.78
C PHE A 496 -5.35 -8.82 21.29
N CYS A 497 -6.06 -7.95 22.02
CA CYS A 497 -6.31 -8.14 23.45
C CYS A 497 -7.05 -9.46 23.73
N LEU A 498 -8.04 -9.81 22.91
CA LEU A 498 -8.77 -11.08 23.02
C LEU A 498 -7.85 -12.28 22.73
N ALA A 499 -6.99 -12.17 21.72
CA ALA A 499 -6.04 -13.23 21.35
C ALA A 499 -5.01 -13.47 22.45
N GLN A 500 -4.42 -12.40 22.99
CA GLN A 500 -3.50 -12.45 24.12
C GLN A 500 -4.15 -13.03 25.37
N LYS A 501 -5.40 -12.66 25.66
CA LYS A 501 -6.12 -13.20 26.81
C LYS A 501 -6.35 -14.72 26.70
N LYS A 502 -6.66 -15.22 25.49
CA LYS A 502 -7.00 -16.64 25.24
C LYS A 502 -5.78 -17.54 25.01
N TYR A 503 -4.70 -17.03 24.40
CA TYR A 503 -3.56 -17.82 23.93
C TYR A 503 -2.19 -17.33 24.47
N LYS A 504 -2.13 -16.97 25.76
CA LYS A 504 -0.98 -16.29 26.41
C LYS A 504 0.42 -16.88 26.13
N SER A 505 0.55 -18.18 25.89
CA SER A 505 1.83 -18.87 25.72
C SER A 505 2.44 -18.77 24.32
N LEU A 506 1.72 -18.24 23.33
CA LEU A 506 2.19 -18.16 21.94
C LEU A 506 2.71 -16.76 21.60
N PRO A 507 3.59 -16.59 20.58
CA PRO A 507 3.89 -15.29 19.99
C PRO A 507 2.62 -14.63 19.40
N LEU A 508 2.55 -13.30 19.39
CA LEU A 508 1.33 -12.54 19.04
C LEU A 508 0.70 -12.98 17.71
N HIS A 509 1.47 -13.14 16.63
CA HIS A 509 0.92 -13.59 15.34
C HIS A 509 0.25 -14.98 15.41
N LYS A 510 0.77 -15.91 16.23
CA LYS A 510 0.15 -17.23 16.45
C LYS A 510 -1.07 -17.16 17.35
N GLN A 511 -1.09 -16.23 18.32
CA GLN A 511 -2.27 -15.96 19.13
C GLN A 511 -3.42 -15.46 18.24
N VAL A 512 -3.13 -14.49 17.37
CA VAL A 512 -4.09 -13.90 16.45
C VAL A 512 -4.57 -14.93 15.43
N ALA A 513 -3.67 -15.69 14.81
CA ALA A 513 -4.05 -16.77 13.89
C ALA A 513 -4.98 -17.80 14.56
N SER A 514 -4.63 -18.28 15.75
CA SER A 514 -5.46 -19.21 16.53
C SER A 514 -6.83 -18.64 16.89
N LEU A 515 -6.92 -17.33 17.16
CA LEU A 515 -8.20 -16.69 17.45
C LEU A 515 -9.06 -16.54 16.18
N ILE A 516 -8.45 -16.20 15.05
CA ILE A 516 -9.17 -16.13 13.76
C ILE A 516 -9.75 -17.50 13.42
N ASP A 517 -8.94 -18.56 13.44
CA ASP A 517 -9.39 -19.92 13.12
C ASP A 517 -10.53 -20.36 14.04
N PHE A 518 -10.43 -20.03 15.34
CA PHE A 518 -11.49 -20.28 16.31
C PHE A 518 -12.80 -19.54 15.99
N CYS A 519 -12.71 -18.26 15.63
CA CYS A 519 -13.88 -17.45 15.26
C CYS A 519 -14.53 -17.97 13.97
N GLU A 520 -13.73 -18.21 12.92
CA GLU A 520 -14.21 -18.69 11.63
C GLU A 520 -14.90 -20.05 11.75
N TYR A 521 -14.34 -20.98 12.55
CA TYR A 521 -14.98 -22.27 12.84
C TYR A 521 -16.38 -22.12 13.44
N HIS A 522 -16.52 -21.29 14.49
CA HIS A 522 -17.81 -21.08 15.14
C HIS A 522 -18.82 -20.38 14.24
N LEU A 523 -18.37 -19.47 13.38
CA LEU A 523 -19.24 -18.79 12.42
C LEU A 523 -19.71 -19.73 11.31
N ALA A 524 -18.83 -20.58 10.78
CA ALA A 524 -19.21 -21.60 9.80
C ALA A 524 -20.29 -22.55 10.36
N ALA A 525 -20.09 -23.04 11.59
CA ALA A 525 -21.07 -23.89 12.27
C ALA A 525 -22.43 -23.19 12.52
N LEU A 526 -22.42 -21.87 12.75
CA LEU A 526 -23.66 -21.09 12.88
C LEU A 526 -24.37 -20.90 11.54
N ASP A 527 -23.62 -20.68 10.46
CA ASP A 527 -24.18 -20.53 9.11
C ASP A 527 -24.83 -21.83 8.63
N GLU A 528 -24.20 -22.98 8.90
CA GLU A 528 -24.78 -24.30 8.64
C GLU A 528 -26.12 -24.50 9.36
N LYS A 529 -26.18 -24.17 10.66
CA LYS A 529 -27.44 -24.27 11.43
C LYS A 529 -28.56 -23.41 10.86
N ARG A 530 -28.24 -22.19 10.42
CA ARG A 530 -29.22 -21.27 9.81
C ARG A 530 -29.74 -21.78 8.47
N LEU A 531 -28.88 -22.39 7.66
CA LEU A 531 -29.27 -22.99 6.37
C LEU A 531 -30.19 -24.20 6.55
N VAL A 532 -29.99 -24.99 7.61
CA VAL A 532 -30.86 -26.13 7.93
C VAL A 532 -32.22 -25.66 8.46
N CYS A 533 -32.26 -24.64 9.33
CA CYS A 533 -33.52 -24.11 9.86
C CYS A 533 -34.33 -23.26 8.87
N GLY A 534 -33.70 -22.68 7.84
CA GLY A 534 -34.37 -21.86 6.81
C GLY A 534 -34.99 -22.63 5.64
N ARG A 535 -34.90 -23.97 5.64
CA ARG A 535 -35.54 -24.86 4.65
C ARG A 535 -36.80 -25.55 5.18
N GLY A 536 -37.30 -25.12 6.34
CA GLY A 536 -38.52 -25.64 6.98
C GLY A 536 -39.74 -24.78 6.69
#